data_AF-A0A8U0RCD9-F1
#
_entry.id   AF-A0A8U0RCD9-F1
#
_cell.length_a   1.000
_cell.length_b   1.000
_cell.length_c   1.000
_cell.angle_alpha   90.00
_cell.angle_beta   90.00
_cell.angle_gamma   90.00
#
_symmetry.space_group_name_H-M   'P 1'
#
loop_
_entity.id
_entity.type
_entity.pdbx_description
1 polymer ?
#
loop_
_entity_poly.entity_id
_entity_poly.type
_entity_poly.pdbx_seq_one_letter_code
_entity_poly.pdbx_strand_id
1 'polypeptide(L)'
;MSLGPVKFQAVGEETEEDEEEESLDSVKALTAKLRLQTRRPSYLEWTARVQSQAWRRAQTRPGLGGPGALCGFDSMDSALEWLRRELEGKTDASSCGPVQRSHAPSRPQREMRAQDQQLAGQLLRLRAQLHRLKVDQACHLHRELLDEAELELELEPGAGLALAPPLRHLGLTRMNISARRFTLC
;
A
#
# COMPACT_ATOMS: atom_id res chain seq x y z
N MET A 1 -29.94 -49.75 47.42
CA MET A 1 -28.95 -49.50 46.36
C MET A 1 -29.49 -48.37 45.49
N SER A 2 -29.06 -47.14 45.77
CA SER A 2 -29.51 -45.95 45.05
C SER A 2 -28.65 -45.74 43.81
N LEU A 3 -29.27 -45.80 42.63
CA LEU A 3 -28.66 -45.28 41.40
C LEU A 3 -29.13 -43.84 41.26
N GLY A 4 -28.24 -42.89 41.55
CA GLY A 4 -28.50 -41.47 41.36
C GLY A 4 -28.65 -41.13 39.86
N PRO A 5 -29.42 -40.07 39.52
CA PRO A 5 -29.55 -39.63 38.14
C PRO A 5 -28.21 -39.13 37.62
N VAL A 6 -27.76 -39.69 36.50
CA VAL A 6 -26.57 -39.26 35.79
C VAL A 6 -26.84 -37.88 35.21
N LYS A 7 -26.19 -36.84 35.75
CA LYS A 7 -26.17 -35.52 35.11
C LYS A 7 -25.32 -35.61 33.86
N PHE A 8 -25.98 -35.52 32.70
CA PHE A 8 -25.29 -35.13 31.48
C PHE A 8 -24.87 -33.67 31.66
N GLN A 9 -23.57 -33.46 31.76
CA GLN A 9 -22.97 -32.14 31.71
C GLN A 9 -23.15 -31.67 30.26
N ALA A 10 -24.03 -30.68 30.07
CA ALA A 10 -24.10 -29.95 28.82
C ALA A 10 -22.69 -29.41 28.55
N VAL A 11 -22.14 -29.78 27.40
CA VAL A 11 -20.97 -29.14 26.80
C VAL A 11 -21.27 -27.66 26.86
N GLY A 12 -20.50 -26.96 27.68
CA GLY A 12 -20.63 -25.53 27.83
C GLY A 12 -20.48 -24.91 26.46
N GLU A 13 -21.28 -23.88 26.21
CA GLU A 13 -20.88 -22.79 25.35
C GLU A 13 -19.51 -22.30 25.84
N GLU A 14 -18.44 -22.96 25.39
CA GLU A 14 -17.13 -22.35 25.29
C GLU A 14 -17.29 -21.47 24.05
N THR A 15 -17.68 -20.23 24.31
CA THR A 15 -17.90 -19.19 23.34
C THR A 15 -16.73 -19.17 22.36
N GLU A 16 -16.99 -19.13 21.05
CA GLU A 16 -15.95 -19.08 20.00
C GLU A 16 -14.93 -17.93 20.20
N GLU A 17 -15.25 -16.98 21.08
CA GLU A 17 -14.39 -15.92 21.60
C GLU A 17 -13.15 -16.44 22.36
N ASP A 18 -13.29 -17.52 23.15
CA ASP A 18 -12.19 -18.10 23.93
C ASP A 18 -11.17 -18.81 23.01
N GLU A 19 -11.65 -19.49 21.97
CA GLU A 19 -10.79 -20.15 20.96
C GLU A 19 -10.00 -19.13 20.13
N GLU A 20 -10.62 -18.00 19.77
CA GLU A 20 -9.97 -16.91 19.05
C GLU A 20 -8.92 -16.19 19.89
N GLU A 21 -9.20 -15.95 21.18
CA GLU A 21 -8.24 -15.32 22.10
C GLU A 21 -7.02 -16.22 22.31
N GLU A 22 -7.23 -17.52 22.50
CA GLU A 22 -6.16 -18.51 22.65
C GLU A 22 -5.35 -18.66 21.34
N SER A 23 -6.01 -18.60 20.18
CA SER A 23 -5.37 -18.56 18.86
C SER A 23 -4.48 -17.32 18.68
N LEU A 24 -4.94 -16.13 19.07
CA LEU A 24 -4.13 -14.90 19.01
C LEU A 24 -2.95 -14.94 19.97
N ASP A 25 -3.12 -15.50 21.16
CA ASP A 25 -2.05 -15.66 22.14
C ASP A 25 -1.00 -16.68 21.69
N SER A 26 -1.42 -17.76 21.03
CA SER A 26 -0.51 -18.70 20.38
C SER A 26 0.34 -18.00 19.30
N VAL A 27 -0.24 -17.11 18.49
CA VAL A 27 0.46 -16.33 17.47
C VAL A 27 1.39 -15.29 18.10
N LYS A 28 0.97 -14.61 19.17
CA LYS A 28 1.83 -13.69 19.94
C LYS A 28 3.02 -14.45 20.56
N ALA A 29 2.79 -15.64 21.10
CA ALA A 29 3.84 -16.48 21.65
C ALA A 29 4.82 -16.95 20.56
N LEU A 30 4.32 -17.38 19.40
CA LEU A 30 5.14 -17.77 18.26
C LEU A 30 5.98 -16.61 17.73
N THR A 31 5.40 -15.41 17.58
CA THR A 31 6.12 -14.22 17.11
C THR A 31 7.21 -13.79 18.09
N ALA A 32 6.94 -13.85 19.40
CA ALA A 32 7.93 -13.62 20.44
C ALA A 32 9.04 -14.68 20.45
N LYS A 33 8.67 -15.97 20.34
CA LYS A 33 9.59 -17.12 20.28
C LYS A 33 10.52 -17.07 19.07
N LEU A 34 9.99 -16.65 17.92
CA LEU A 34 10.75 -16.47 16.68
C LEU A 34 11.48 -15.11 16.59
N ARG A 35 11.34 -14.24 17.60
CA ARG A 35 11.93 -12.89 17.66
C ARG A 35 11.70 -12.10 16.38
N LEU A 36 10.48 -12.18 15.84
CA LEU A 36 10.11 -11.46 14.61
C LEU A 36 10.04 -9.96 14.91
N GLN A 37 11.17 -9.26 14.73
CA GLN A 37 11.24 -7.81 14.91
C GLN A 37 10.78 -7.10 13.65
N THR A 38 9.79 -6.21 13.79
CA THR A 38 9.48 -5.22 12.78
C THR A 38 10.52 -4.09 12.86
N ARG A 39 11.60 -4.19 12.08
CA ARG A 39 12.70 -3.19 12.04
C ARG A 39 12.32 -1.85 11.40
N ARG A 40 11.04 -1.55 11.19
CA ARG A 40 10.59 -0.30 10.58
C ARG A 40 10.29 0.74 11.66
N PRO A 41 11.04 1.87 11.71
CA PRO A 41 10.85 2.91 12.72
C PRO A 41 9.40 3.43 12.77
N SER A 42 8.75 3.58 11.62
CA SER A 42 7.36 4.05 11.52
C SER A 42 6.33 3.09 12.13
N TYR A 43 6.59 1.78 12.10
CA TYR A 43 5.70 0.80 12.71
C TYR A 43 5.80 0.85 14.22
N LEU A 44 7.02 0.98 14.76
CA LEU A 44 7.25 1.11 16.20
C LEU A 44 6.64 2.41 16.76
N GLU A 45 6.78 3.51 16.04
CA GLU A 45 6.12 4.78 16.36
C GLU A 45 4.60 4.67 16.36
N TRP A 46 4.04 3.96 15.37
CA TRP A 46 2.60 3.70 15.30
C TRP A 46 2.13 2.80 16.45
N THR A 47 2.83 1.70 16.74
CA THR A 47 2.47 0.82 17.87
C THR A 47 2.56 1.57 19.19
N ALA A 48 3.59 2.40 19.39
CA ALA A 48 3.72 3.24 20.58
C ALA A 48 2.58 4.25 20.70
N ARG A 49 2.16 4.86 19.58
CA ARG A 49 0.98 5.75 19.54
C ARG A 49 -0.31 5.02 19.87
N VAL A 50 -0.56 3.85 19.28
CA VAL A 50 -1.80 3.07 19.47
C VAL A 50 -1.89 2.52 20.89
N GLN A 51 -0.79 2.02 21.43
CA GLN A 51 -0.74 1.50 22.80
C GLN A 51 -0.73 2.62 23.85
N SER A 52 -0.48 3.88 23.45
CA SER A 52 -0.50 5.00 24.38
C SER A 52 -1.89 5.21 25.00
N GLN A 53 -1.92 5.46 26.31
CA GLN A 53 -3.16 5.82 27.01
C GLN A 53 -3.79 7.10 26.44
N ALA A 54 -3.03 7.97 25.78
CA ALA A 54 -3.57 9.16 25.12
C ALA A 54 -4.52 8.81 23.96
N TRP A 55 -4.22 7.73 23.23
CA TRP A 55 -5.11 7.23 22.18
C TRP A 55 -6.38 6.60 22.77
N ARG A 56 -6.25 5.82 23.86
CA ARG A 56 -7.42 5.32 24.62
C ARG A 56 -8.26 6.46 25.19
N ARG A 57 -7.65 7.48 25.80
CA ARG A 57 -8.32 8.68 26.33
C ARG A 57 -8.97 9.54 25.24
N ALA A 58 -8.39 9.57 24.03
CA ALA A 58 -9.01 10.23 22.88
C ALA A 58 -10.30 9.52 22.43
N GLN A 59 -10.40 8.19 22.60
CA GLN A 59 -11.66 7.47 22.44
C GLN A 59 -12.63 7.72 23.61
N THR A 60 -12.12 7.90 24.83
CA THR A 60 -12.96 8.14 26.02
C THR A 60 -13.30 9.62 26.26
N ARG A 61 -12.90 10.55 25.39
CA ARG A 61 -13.21 11.98 25.58
C ARG A 61 -14.68 12.23 25.21
N PRO A 62 -15.60 12.37 26.19
CA PRO A 62 -17.02 12.43 25.92
C PRO A 62 -17.36 13.86 25.52
N GLY A 63 -17.44 14.12 24.23
CA GLY A 63 -18.20 15.24 23.72
C GLY A 63 -19.66 14.83 23.59
N LEU A 64 -20.46 15.04 24.65
CA LEU A 64 -21.93 14.94 24.64
C LEU A 64 -22.50 13.63 24.07
N GLY A 65 -22.39 12.55 24.83
CA GLY A 65 -23.00 11.25 24.55
C GLY A 65 -22.30 10.19 25.41
N GLY A 66 -23.05 9.27 26.00
CA GLY A 66 -22.54 8.31 26.99
C GLY A 66 -21.40 7.40 26.47
N PRO A 67 -20.76 6.65 27.39
CA PRO A 67 -19.71 5.69 27.04
C PRO A 67 -20.30 4.57 26.17
N GLY A 68 -20.14 4.69 24.85
CA GLY A 68 -20.70 3.75 23.88
C GLY A 68 -20.98 4.36 22.50
N ALA A 69 -21.09 5.69 22.40
CA ALA A 69 -21.43 6.36 21.15
C ALA A 69 -20.26 6.38 20.14
N LEU A 70 -20.12 5.31 19.37
CA LEU A 70 -19.19 5.21 18.25
C LEU A 70 -19.90 5.72 16.98
N CYS A 71 -19.40 6.82 16.41
CA CYS A 71 -19.76 7.31 15.07
C CYS A 71 -21.25 7.15 14.67
N GLY A 72 -22.17 7.72 15.46
CA GLY A 72 -23.60 7.72 15.12
C GLY A 72 -24.36 6.42 15.45
N PHE A 73 -23.72 5.48 16.14
CA PHE A 73 -24.37 4.33 16.77
C PHE A 73 -24.34 4.48 18.29
N ASP A 74 -25.38 4.01 18.95
CA ASP A 74 -25.53 4.12 20.41
C ASP A 74 -24.63 3.12 21.19
N SER A 75 -24.14 2.07 20.52
CA SER A 75 -23.17 1.11 21.05
C SER A 75 -22.31 0.46 19.95
N MET A 76 -21.16 -0.13 20.32
CA MET A 76 -20.34 -0.95 19.42
C MET A 76 -21.13 -2.13 18.87
N ASP A 77 -21.90 -2.80 19.73
CA ASP A 77 -22.71 -3.97 19.36
C ASP A 77 -23.77 -3.60 18.33
N SER A 78 -24.38 -2.41 18.45
CA SER A 78 -25.34 -1.89 17.47
C SER A 78 -24.70 -1.66 16.09
N ALA A 79 -23.44 -1.20 16.05
CA ALA A 79 -22.70 -1.01 14.80
C ALA A 79 -22.32 -2.36 14.15
N LEU A 80 -21.98 -3.36 14.97
CA LEU A 80 -21.67 -4.72 14.52
C LEU A 80 -22.92 -5.46 14.05
N GLU A 81 -24.04 -5.34 14.77
CA GLU A 81 -25.34 -5.86 14.32
C GLU A 81 -25.77 -5.23 13.00
N TRP A 82 -25.58 -3.92 12.83
CA TRP A 82 -25.84 -3.27 11.55
C TRP A 82 -24.98 -3.85 10.43
N LEU A 83 -23.66 -4.01 10.65
CA LEU A 83 -22.76 -4.61 9.66
C LEU A 83 -23.15 -6.05 9.31
N ARG A 84 -23.49 -6.87 10.32
CA ARG A 84 -23.96 -8.25 10.10
C ARG A 84 -25.24 -8.26 9.26
N ARG A 85 -26.19 -7.37 9.56
CA ARG A 85 -27.47 -7.25 8.84
C ARG A 85 -27.32 -6.72 7.41
N GLU A 86 -26.36 -5.84 7.18
CA GLU A 86 -26.02 -5.33 5.84
C GLU A 86 -25.29 -6.40 5.00
N LEU A 87 -24.48 -7.24 5.63
CA LEU A 87 -23.79 -8.37 4.98
C LEU A 87 -24.71 -9.57 4.74
N GLU A 88 -25.72 -9.79 5.58
CA GLU A 88 -26.74 -10.84 5.43
C GLU A 88 -27.97 -10.40 4.60
N GLY A 89 -28.09 -9.11 4.29
CA GLY A 89 -29.24 -8.51 3.64
C GLY A 89 -29.22 -8.58 2.13
N LYS A 90 -30.00 -9.53 1.58
CA LYS A 90 -30.67 -9.43 0.27
C LYS A 90 -30.93 -7.96 -0.10
N THR A 91 -30.44 -7.60 -1.27
CA THR A 91 -30.49 -6.26 -1.87
C THR A 91 -31.91 -5.86 -2.27
N ASP A 92 -32.76 -5.57 -1.30
CA ASP A 92 -33.97 -4.81 -1.57
C ASP A 92 -33.64 -3.33 -1.36
N ALA A 93 -33.25 -2.70 -2.47
CA ALA A 93 -32.89 -1.29 -2.64
C ALA A 93 -33.97 -0.27 -2.20
N SER A 94 -34.99 -0.71 -1.46
CA SER A 94 -36.11 0.10 -0.97
C SER A 94 -36.06 0.39 0.53
N SER A 95 -35.15 -0.21 1.30
CA SER A 95 -34.94 0.11 2.72
C SER A 95 -33.59 0.81 2.95
N CYS A 96 -33.21 1.72 2.04
CA CYS A 96 -32.26 2.75 2.41
C CYS A 96 -33.01 3.75 3.30
N GLY A 97 -33.16 3.42 4.59
CA GLY A 97 -33.45 4.41 5.62
C GLY A 97 -32.39 5.52 5.52
N PRO A 98 -32.67 6.76 5.95
CA PRO A 98 -31.73 7.85 5.79
C PRO A 98 -30.49 7.55 6.63
N VAL A 99 -29.50 6.87 6.03
CA VAL A 99 -28.11 6.95 6.47
C VAL A 99 -27.83 8.42 6.38
N GLN A 100 -27.88 9.07 7.54
CA GLN A 100 -27.69 10.49 7.71
C GLN A 100 -26.42 10.83 6.96
N ARG A 101 -26.63 11.41 5.79
CA ARG A 101 -25.56 11.65 4.85
C ARG A 101 -24.64 12.60 5.56
N SER A 102 -23.46 12.09 5.88
CA SER A 102 -22.26 12.86 6.18
C SER A 102 -22.40 13.86 7.32
N HIS A 103 -21.76 13.54 8.45
CA HIS A 103 -21.13 14.58 9.24
C HIS A 103 -20.36 15.48 8.25
N ALA A 104 -20.91 16.66 7.97
CA ALA A 104 -20.26 17.64 7.12
C ALA A 104 -18.83 17.81 7.68
N PRO A 105 -17.77 17.64 6.87
CA PRO A 105 -16.42 17.79 7.38
C PRO A 105 -16.36 19.13 8.09
N SER A 106 -15.97 19.13 9.36
CA SER A 106 -15.96 20.32 10.18
C SER A 106 -15.14 21.39 9.45
N ARG A 107 -15.55 22.67 9.51
CA ARG A 107 -14.86 23.78 8.82
C ARG A 107 -13.31 23.68 8.84
N PRO A 108 -12.65 23.39 9.98
CA PRO A 108 -11.19 23.22 10.00
C PRO A 108 -10.66 22.02 9.19
N GLN A 109 -11.40 20.91 9.10
CA GLN A 109 -11.02 19.76 8.27
C GLN A 109 -11.14 20.04 6.77
N ARG A 110 -12.10 20.89 6.36
CA ARG A 110 -12.22 21.30 4.95
C ARG A 110 -11.05 22.17 4.51
N GLU A 111 -10.66 23.10 5.37
CA GLU A 111 -9.53 24.00 5.13
C GLU A 111 -8.21 23.22 5.00
N MET A 112 -7.93 22.31 5.94
CA MET A 112 -6.75 21.44 5.89
C MET A 112 -6.74 20.56 4.63
N ARG A 113 -7.89 19.98 4.25
CA ARG A 113 -7.99 19.20 3.01
C ARG A 113 -7.77 20.05 1.76
N ALA A 114 -8.23 21.30 1.74
CA ALA A 114 -8.01 22.21 0.61
C ALA A 114 -6.52 22.58 0.47
N GLN A 115 -5.84 22.82 1.59
CA GLN A 115 -4.40 23.08 1.62
C GLN A 115 -3.60 21.87 1.14
N ASP A 116 -3.93 20.66 1.61
CA ASP A 116 -3.28 19.42 1.16
C ASP A 116 -3.48 19.19 -0.35
N GLN A 117 -4.70 19.43 -0.85
CA GLN A 117 -5.00 19.33 -2.27
C GLN A 117 -4.20 20.35 -3.10
N GLN A 118 -4.05 21.58 -2.60
CA GLN A 118 -3.23 22.61 -3.25
C GLN A 118 -1.74 22.19 -3.30
N LEU A 119 -1.18 21.75 -2.17
CA LEU A 119 0.20 21.31 -2.06
C LEU A 119 0.49 20.10 -2.94
N ALA A 120 -0.40 19.10 -2.94
CA ALA A 120 -0.29 17.94 -3.81
C ALA A 120 -0.26 18.36 -5.30
N GLY A 121 -1.12 19.31 -5.68
CA GLY A 121 -1.12 19.87 -7.04
C GLY A 121 0.20 20.57 -7.39
N GLN A 122 0.78 21.33 -6.47
CA GLN A 122 2.08 21.97 -6.67
C GLN A 122 3.22 20.94 -6.80
N LEU A 123 3.25 19.93 -5.94
CA LEU A 123 4.26 18.87 -5.97
C LEU A 123 4.19 18.04 -7.26
N LEU A 124 2.99 17.71 -7.74
CA LEU A 124 2.82 16.99 -9.00
C LEU A 124 3.32 17.81 -10.20
N ARG A 125 3.06 19.13 -10.22
CA ARG A 125 3.60 20.03 -11.26
C ARG A 125 5.12 20.08 -11.23
N LEU A 126 5.72 20.28 -10.05
CA LEU A 126 7.18 20.30 -9.89
C LEU A 126 7.82 18.97 -10.30
N ARG A 127 7.19 17.84 -9.93
CA ARG A 127 7.65 16.51 -10.34
C ARG A 127 7.64 16.35 -11.86
N ALA A 128 6.60 16.82 -12.54
CA ALA A 128 6.52 16.77 -14.00
C ALA A 128 7.60 17.64 -14.66
N GLN A 129 7.82 18.86 -14.14
CA GLN A 129 8.88 19.76 -14.62
C GLN A 129 10.27 19.14 -14.43
N LEU A 130 10.55 18.59 -13.25
CA LEU A 130 11.82 17.95 -12.95
C LEU A 130 12.05 16.72 -13.83
N HIS A 131 11.01 15.93 -14.08
CA HIS A 131 11.10 14.81 -15.01
C HIS A 131 11.44 15.27 -16.43
N ARG A 132 10.76 16.31 -16.93
CA ARG A 132 11.05 16.89 -18.25
C ARG A 132 12.50 17.36 -18.34
N LEU A 133 12.97 18.15 -17.37
CA LEU A 133 14.35 18.64 -17.35
C LEU A 133 15.38 17.51 -17.29
N LYS A 134 15.11 16.43 -16.55
CA LYS A 134 15.98 15.25 -16.53
C LYS A 134 16.05 14.54 -17.88
N VAL A 135 14.91 14.41 -18.57
CA VAL A 135 14.87 13.84 -19.92
C VAL A 135 15.66 14.73 -20.88
N ASP A 136 15.43 16.04 -20.84
CA ASP A 136 16.13 17.01 -21.68
C ASP A 136 17.66 16.96 -21.43
N GLN A 137 18.08 16.86 -20.16
CA GLN A 137 19.48 16.67 -19.79
C GLN A 137 20.07 15.37 -20.35
N ALA A 138 19.36 14.25 -20.21
CA ALA A 138 19.83 12.97 -20.75
C ALA A 138 19.95 12.99 -22.28
N CYS A 139 19.01 13.65 -22.97
CA CYS A 139 19.07 13.86 -24.40
C CYS A 139 20.26 14.74 -24.80
N HIS A 140 20.57 15.78 -24.03
CA HIS A 140 21.72 16.64 -24.29
C HIS A 140 23.03 15.89 -24.13
N LEU A 141 23.21 15.15 -23.03
CA LEU A 141 24.39 14.32 -22.81
C LEU A 141 24.56 13.26 -23.91
N HIS A 142 23.46 12.64 -24.35
CA HIS A 142 23.52 11.69 -25.46
C HIS A 142 23.99 12.36 -26.76
N ARG A 143 23.52 13.59 -27.03
CA ARG A 143 23.97 14.36 -28.19
C ARG A 143 25.46 14.68 -28.12
N GLU A 144 25.95 15.14 -26.97
CA GLU A 144 27.38 15.41 -26.78
C GLU A 144 28.23 14.15 -27.01
N LEU A 145 27.79 12.98 -26.54
CA LEU A 145 28.47 11.71 -26.79
C LEU A 145 28.47 11.32 -28.27
N LEU A 146 27.38 11.59 -29.00
CA LEU A 146 27.31 11.36 -30.44
C LEU A 146 28.22 12.31 -31.20
N ASP A 147 28.24 13.59 -30.82
CA ASP A 147 29.10 14.61 -31.43
C ASP A 147 30.59 14.27 -31.17
N GLU A 148 30.95 13.80 -29.97
CA GLU A 148 32.30 13.31 -29.63
C GLU A 148 32.71 12.11 -30.50
N ALA A 149 31.82 11.13 -30.65
CA ALA A 149 32.08 9.97 -31.51
C ALA A 149 32.17 10.33 -33.00
N GLU A 150 31.41 11.32 -33.47
CA GLU A 150 31.50 11.86 -34.84
C GLU A 150 32.88 12.51 -35.07
N LEU A 151 33.37 13.29 -34.12
CA LEU A 151 34.71 13.88 -34.18
C LEU A 151 35.83 12.82 -34.20
N GLU A 152 35.71 11.75 -33.41
CA GLU A 152 36.65 10.62 -33.44
C GLU A 152 36.65 9.91 -34.81
N LEU A 153 35.48 9.78 -35.44
CA LEU A 153 35.31 9.19 -36.76
C LEU A 153 35.88 10.05 -37.88
N GLU A 154 35.76 11.37 -37.77
CA GLU A 154 36.34 12.33 -38.72
C GLU A 154 37.87 12.35 -38.65
N LEU A 155 38.45 12.10 -37.48
CA LEU A 155 39.90 12.06 -37.27
C LEU A 155 40.53 10.77 -37.85
N GLU A 156 39.79 9.66 -37.85
CA GLU A 156 40.21 8.37 -38.44
C GLU A 156 39.18 7.90 -39.49
N PRO A 157 39.18 8.50 -40.71
CA PRO A 157 38.22 8.22 -41.76
C PRO A 157 38.43 6.82 -42.35
N GLY A 158 37.97 5.79 -41.63
CA GLY A 158 38.13 4.39 -42.00
C GLY A 158 37.85 3.38 -40.90
N ALA A 159 37.88 3.78 -39.62
CA ALA A 159 37.75 2.85 -38.50
C ALA A 159 36.30 2.58 -38.04
N GLY A 160 35.35 3.47 -38.38
CA GLY A 160 34.05 3.53 -37.72
C GLY A 160 32.99 2.49 -38.05
N LEU A 161 33.00 2.00 -39.28
CA LEU A 161 31.91 1.17 -39.81
C LEU A 161 32.43 -0.06 -40.57
N ALA A 162 33.75 -0.17 -40.69
CA ALA A 162 34.41 -1.35 -41.18
C ALA A 162 34.38 -2.41 -40.07
N LEU A 163 33.65 -3.51 -40.29
CA LEU A 163 33.86 -4.74 -39.52
C LEU A 163 35.37 -4.96 -39.35
N ALA A 164 35.80 -5.22 -38.10
CA ALA A 164 37.18 -5.51 -37.79
C ALA A 164 37.76 -6.47 -38.85
N PRO A 165 38.98 -6.24 -39.36
CA PRO A 165 39.60 -7.04 -40.41
C PRO A 165 39.41 -8.57 -40.33
N PRO A 166 39.41 -9.23 -39.15
CA PRO A 166 39.18 -10.67 -39.05
C PRO A 166 37.77 -11.14 -39.50
N LEU A 167 36.72 -10.32 -39.36
CA LEU A 167 35.35 -10.74 -39.67
C LEU A 167 35.05 -10.73 -41.17
N ARG A 168 35.75 -9.87 -41.93
CA ARG A 168 35.65 -9.82 -43.40
C ARG A 168 36.18 -11.10 -44.06
N HIS A 169 37.25 -11.68 -43.51
CA HIS A 169 37.84 -12.94 -43.99
C HIS A 169 36.94 -14.16 -43.79
N LEU A 170 35.91 -14.04 -42.93
CA LEU A 170 34.91 -15.06 -42.66
C LEU A 170 33.61 -14.87 -43.46
N GLY A 171 33.54 -13.86 -44.35
CA GLY A 171 32.35 -13.58 -45.16
C GLY A 171 31.15 -13.05 -44.37
N LEU A 172 31.35 -12.65 -43.11
CA LEU A 172 30.29 -12.14 -42.25
C LEU A 172 30.01 -10.66 -42.56
N THR A 173 28.75 -10.31 -42.79
CA THR A 173 28.30 -8.90 -42.97
C THR A 173 27.77 -8.30 -41.67
N ARG A 174 27.26 -7.06 -41.71
CA ARG A 174 26.71 -6.38 -40.52
C ARG A 174 25.64 -7.26 -39.85
N MET A 175 25.75 -7.40 -38.53
CA MET A 175 24.78 -8.18 -37.74
C MET A 175 23.39 -7.55 -37.83
N ASN A 176 22.39 -8.36 -38.16
CA ASN A 176 21.01 -7.95 -38.04
C ASN A 176 20.60 -8.03 -36.56
N ILE A 177 20.32 -6.88 -35.95
CA ILE A 177 20.08 -6.75 -34.51
C ILE A 177 18.72 -7.35 -34.11
N SER A 178 17.70 -7.19 -34.97
CA SER A 178 16.35 -7.72 -34.76
C SER A 178 16.31 -9.24 -34.86
N ALA A 179 17.11 -9.82 -35.75
CA ALA A 179 17.22 -11.26 -35.95
C ALA A 179 18.35 -11.92 -35.15
N ARG A 180 19.23 -11.13 -34.50
CA ARG A 180 20.46 -11.57 -33.81
C ARG A 180 21.32 -12.53 -34.64
N ARG A 181 21.37 -12.32 -35.97
CA ARG A 181 22.08 -13.20 -36.91
C ARG A 181 22.97 -12.37 -37.83
N PHE A 182 24.14 -12.89 -38.13
CA PHE A 182 24.99 -12.39 -39.21
C PHE A 182 24.48 -12.93 -40.53
N THR A 183 24.37 -12.06 -41.54
CA THR A 183 24.15 -12.48 -42.92
C THR A 183 25.51 -12.83 -43.54
N LEU A 184 25.59 -13.99 -44.18
CA LEU A 184 26.76 -14.39 -44.98
C LEU A 184 26.62 -13.78 -46.38
N CYS A 185 27.70 -13.21 -46.93
CA CYS A 185 27.78 -12.87 -48.35
C CYS A 185 27.93 -14.13 -49.21
#